data_AF-A0A1Y4SI08-F1
#
_entry.id   AF-A0A1Y4SI08-F1
#
_cell.length_a   1.000
_cell.length_b   1.000
_cell.length_c   1.000
_cell.angle_alpha   90.00
_cell.angle_beta   90.00
_cell.angle_gamma   90.00
#
_symmetry.space_group_name_H-M   'P 1'
#
loop_
_entity.id
_entity.type
_entity.pdbx_description
1 polymer ?
#
loop_
_entity_poly.entity_id
_entity_poly.type
_entity_poly.pdbx_seq_one_letter_code
_entity_poly.pdbx_strand_id
1 'polypeptide(L)'
;MTKEMYFTIALLSYENGVICGHLHSPVLKKSIQLHNLTELILIMDQIMKDLNIPEYDERYHHVIIKNQLLDVELDYQELKQDNFEKYLNRSLMYPKKSKDIFMVKVMYRQNNTWQGKITWLRTNRVRFFRSELELANLIYSVIDKYHK
;
A
#
# COMPACT_ATOMS: atom_id res chain seq x y z
N MET A 1 13.72 -13.21 5.96
CA MET A 1 12.52 -12.38 5.75
C MET A 1 12.89 -11.15 4.94
N THR A 2 11.97 -10.62 4.14
CA THR A 2 12.20 -9.39 3.38
C THR A 2 12.24 -8.20 4.34
N LYS A 3 13.20 -7.28 4.15
CA LYS A 3 13.31 -6.06 4.96
C LYS A 3 12.33 -4.95 4.53
N GLU A 4 11.57 -5.22 3.48
CA GLU A 4 10.80 -4.24 2.73
C GLU A 4 9.39 -4.77 2.55
N MET A 5 8.43 -3.85 2.49
CA MET A 5 7.03 -4.18 2.30
C MET A 5 6.58 -3.83 0.88
N TYR A 6 5.76 -4.71 0.29
CA TYR A 6 5.30 -4.60 -1.09
C TYR A 6 3.78 -4.54 -1.12
N PHE A 7 3.25 -3.57 -1.86
CA PHE A 7 1.83 -3.38 -2.08
C PHE A 7 1.56 -3.15 -3.56
N THR A 8 0.45 -3.70 -4.06
CA THR A 8 -0.09 -3.38 -5.38
C THR A 8 -1.46 -2.77 -5.18
N ILE A 9 -1.62 -1.53 -5.63
CA ILE A 9 -2.86 -0.77 -5.53
C ILE A 9 -3.48 -0.74 -6.91
N ALA A 10 -4.65 -1.33 -7.06
CA ALA A 10 -5.40 -1.39 -8.30
C ALA A 10 -6.63 -0.48 -8.19
N LEU A 11 -6.62 0.68 -8.87
CA LEU A 11 -7.75 1.60 -8.90
C LEU A 11 -8.77 1.16 -9.96
N LEU A 12 -10.04 1.03 -9.56
CA LEU A 12 -11.14 0.62 -10.43
C LEU A 12 -11.93 1.83 -10.96
N SER A 13 -12.32 2.73 -10.07
CA SER A 13 -13.07 3.93 -10.42
C SER A 13 -12.64 5.12 -9.56
N TYR A 14 -12.92 6.29 -10.12
CA TYR A 14 -12.79 7.56 -9.42
C TYR A 14 -13.97 8.41 -9.83
N GLU A 15 -14.85 8.70 -8.88
CA GLU A 15 -16.06 9.49 -9.10
C GLU A 15 -16.21 10.48 -7.93
N ASN A 16 -16.49 11.75 -8.23
CA ASN A 16 -16.74 12.80 -7.23
C ASN A 16 -15.63 12.95 -6.15
N GLY A 17 -14.36 12.72 -6.50
CA GLY A 17 -13.26 12.82 -5.54
C GLY A 17 -12.99 11.55 -4.71
N VAL A 18 -13.78 10.50 -4.91
CA VAL A 18 -13.69 9.24 -4.16
C VAL A 18 -13.03 8.17 -5.03
N ILE A 19 -11.98 7.54 -4.53
CA ILE A 19 -11.29 6.43 -5.20
C ILE A 19 -11.87 5.10 -4.74
N CYS A 20 -12.13 4.18 -5.67
CA CYS A 20 -12.47 2.80 -5.34
C CYS A 20 -11.45 1.86 -5.97
N GLY A 21 -11.00 0.86 -5.22
CA GLY A 21 -9.98 -0.06 -5.72
C GLY A 21 -9.74 -1.27 -4.82
N HIS A 22 -8.65 -1.97 -5.12
CA HIS A 22 -8.17 -3.08 -4.32
C HIS A 22 -6.70 -2.90 -3.94
N LEU A 23 -6.38 -3.28 -2.71
CA LEU A 23 -5.03 -3.43 -2.20
C LEU A 23 -4.66 -4.91 -2.20
N HIS A 24 -3.51 -5.21 -2.80
CA HIS A 24 -2.90 -6.53 -2.77
C HIS A 24 -1.53 -6.43 -2.11
N SER A 25 -1.11 -7.50 -1.45
CA SER A 25 0.24 -7.60 -0.90
C SER A 25 0.65 -9.07 -0.84
N PRO A 26 1.95 -9.42 -0.94
CA PRO A 26 2.41 -10.80 -0.81
C PRO A 26 2.08 -11.43 0.56
N VAL A 27 1.88 -10.61 1.59
CA VAL A 27 1.55 -11.07 2.95
C VAL A 27 0.06 -11.36 3.13
N LEU A 28 -0.80 -10.89 2.23
CA LEU A 28 -2.25 -11.02 2.35
C LEU A 28 -2.74 -12.26 1.60
N LYS A 29 -3.64 -13.03 2.22
CA LYS A 29 -4.28 -14.18 1.55
C LYS A 29 -5.28 -13.74 0.48
N LYS A 30 -5.96 -12.62 0.72
CA LYS A 30 -6.99 -12.04 -0.16
C LYS A 30 -6.72 -10.56 -0.38
N SER A 31 -7.16 -10.03 -1.52
CA SER A 31 -7.12 -8.59 -1.77
C SER A 31 -8.17 -7.88 -0.94
N ILE A 32 -7.82 -6.70 -0.43
CA ILE A 32 -8.71 -5.88 0.39
C ILE A 32 -9.32 -4.81 -0.50
N GLN A 33 -10.64 -4.61 -0.40
CA GLN A 33 -11.31 -3.51 -1.10
C GLN A 33 -11.11 -2.20 -0.32
N LEU A 34 -10.91 -1.10 -1.05
CA LEU A 34 -10.78 0.23 -0.48
C LEU A 34 -11.69 1.22 -1.22
N HIS A 35 -12.18 2.22 -0.48
CA HIS A 35 -13.17 3.19 -0.91
C HIS A 35 -12.67 4.63 -0.81
N ASN A 36 -11.46 4.86 -0.30
CA ASN A 36 -10.80 6.16 -0.34
C ASN A 36 -9.30 6.01 -0.04
N LEU A 37 -8.55 7.11 -0.16
CA LEU A 37 -7.11 7.10 0.06
C LEU A 37 -6.74 7.01 1.54
N THR A 38 -7.54 7.58 2.43
CA THR A 38 -7.31 7.47 3.88
C THR A 38 -7.36 6.00 4.32
N GLU A 39 -8.38 5.26 3.88
CA GLU A 39 -8.53 3.82 4.13
C GLU A 39 -7.33 3.04 3.58
N LEU A 40 -6.85 3.35 2.37
CA LEU A 40 -5.62 2.76 1.84
C LEU A 40 -4.43 2.96 2.77
N ILE A 41 -4.18 4.19 3.20
CA ILE A 41 -3.06 4.52 4.09
C ILE A 41 -3.24 3.81 5.44
N LEU A 42 -4.42 3.86 6.07
CA LEU A 42 -4.64 3.20 7.35
C LEU A 42 -4.46 1.67 7.28
N ILE A 43 -4.93 1.02 6.20
CA ILE A 43 -4.75 -0.43 6.00
C ILE A 43 -3.27 -0.76 5.81
N MET A 44 -2.55 0.00 4.98
CA MET A 44 -1.11 -0.19 4.79
C MET A 44 -0.35 -0.04 6.11
N ASP A 45 -0.71 0.96 6.92
CA ASP A 45 -0.12 1.20 8.24
C ASP A 45 -0.35 0.02 9.18
N GLN A 46 -1.58 -0.47 9.26
CA GLN A 46 -1.97 -1.59 10.11
C GLN A 46 -1.20 -2.86 9.72
N ILE A 47 -1.13 -3.18 8.42
CA ILE A 47 -0.39 -4.35 7.93
C ILE A 47 1.09 -4.26 8.30
N MET A 48 1.72 -3.09 8.12
CA MET A 48 3.13 -2.91 8.46
C MET A 48 3.38 -2.94 9.97
N LYS A 49 2.42 -2.50 10.80
CA LYS A 49 2.46 -2.62 12.26
C LYS A 49 2.34 -4.06 12.72
N ASP A 50 1.36 -4.81 12.20
CA ASP A 50 1.09 -6.20 12.57
C ASP A 50 2.28 -7.12 12.25
N LEU A 51 2.93 -6.88 11.10
CA LEU A 51 4.05 -7.70 10.66
C LEU A 51 5.41 -7.14 11.11
N ASN A 52 5.45 -5.92 11.62
CA ASN A 52 6.66 -5.14 11.89
C ASN A 52 7.64 -5.09 10.70
N ILE A 53 7.12 -4.88 9.48
CA ILE A 53 7.91 -4.81 8.24
C ILE A 53 7.50 -3.58 7.42
N PRO A 54 8.43 -2.68 7.06
CA PRO A 54 9.81 -2.61 7.55
C PRO A 54 9.86 -2.44 9.07
N GLU A 55 10.96 -2.84 9.70
CA GLU A 55 11.13 -2.68 11.15
C GLU A 55 10.92 -1.20 11.54
N TYR A 56 10.10 -0.97 12.57
CA TYR A 56 9.84 0.38 13.07
C TYR A 56 10.98 0.84 13.97
N ASP A 57 11.38 2.10 13.85
CA ASP A 57 12.25 2.72 14.85
C ASP A 57 11.44 3.03 16.12
N GLU A 58 11.56 2.17 17.14
CA GLU A 58 10.80 2.25 18.40
C GLU A 58 11.00 3.55 19.19
N ARG A 59 12.02 4.36 18.86
CA ARG A 59 12.32 5.63 19.56
C ARG A 59 11.19 6.67 19.50
N TYR A 60 10.20 6.49 18.64
CA TYR A 60 9.10 7.44 18.44
C TYR A 60 7.71 6.90 18.83
N HIS A 61 7.65 5.94 19.76
CA HIS A 61 6.43 5.26 20.28
C HIS A 61 5.36 6.14 20.98
N HIS A 62 5.33 7.47 20.77
CA HIS A 62 4.49 8.38 21.54
C HIS A 62 3.20 8.85 20.83
N VAL A 63 2.94 8.48 19.58
CA VAL A 63 1.66 8.78 18.92
C VAL A 63 0.96 7.49 18.51
N ILE A 64 0.46 6.78 19.52
CA ILE A 64 -0.62 5.82 19.29
C ILE A 64 -1.86 6.67 19.04
N ILE A 65 -2.19 6.93 17.77
CA ILE A 65 -3.58 7.25 17.42
C ILE A 65 -4.38 5.97 17.69
N LYS A 66 -4.77 5.76 18.95
CA LYS A 66 -5.91 4.92 19.30
C LYS A 66 -7.10 5.70 18.76
N ASN A 67 -7.51 5.38 17.54
CA ASN A 67 -8.90 5.45 17.06
C ASN A 67 -8.92 5.50 15.55
N GLN A 68 -8.95 4.31 14.96
CA GLN A 68 -10.05 3.85 14.12
C GLN A 68 -9.81 2.36 14.00
N LEU A 69 -10.56 1.55 14.76
CA LEU A 69 -10.63 0.12 14.48
C LEU A 69 -11.14 0.01 13.04
N LEU A 70 -10.25 -0.24 12.10
CA LEU A 70 -10.63 -0.67 10.78
C LEU A 70 -11.38 -1.99 10.98
N ASP A 71 -12.68 -2.02 10.69
CA ASP A 71 -13.45 -3.26 10.64
C ASP A 71 -13.12 -4.02 9.34
N VAL A 72 -11.83 -4.30 9.16
CA VAL A 72 -11.26 -4.94 7.99
C VAL A 72 -10.60 -6.22 8.47
N GLU A 73 -11.13 -7.35 8.02
CA GLU A 73 -10.55 -8.66 8.30
C GLU A 73 -9.23 -8.83 7.52
N LEU A 74 -8.10 -8.69 8.21
CA LEU A 74 -6.77 -8.87 7.65
C LEU A 74 -6.29 -10.31 7.86
N ASP A 75 -6.35 -11.11 6.79
CA ASP A 75 -5.88 -12.50 6.82
C ASP A 75 -4.47 -12.62 6.22
N TYR A 76 -3.48 -12.85 7.10
CA TYR A 76 -2.08 -12.95 6.75
C TYR A 76 -1.65 -14.37 6.39
N GLN A 77 -0.68 -14.46 5.47
CA GLN A 77 0.00 -15.70 5.12
C GLN A 77 1.48 -15.63 5.44
N GLU A 78 2.05 -16.78 5.79
CA GLU A 78 3.45 -16.92 6.14
C GLU A 78 4.34 -16.80 4.89
N LEU A 79 5.20 -15.78 4.86
CA LEU A 79 6.20 -15.59 3.82
C LEU A 79 7.48 -16.34 4.15
N LYS A 80 7.81 -17.35 3.32
CA LYS A 80 9.07 -18.10 3.32
C LYS A 80 9.87 -17.74 2.08
N GLN A 81 11.17 -17.94 2.12
CA GLN A 81 12.07 -17.49 1.06
C GLN A 81 11.77 -18.16 -0.30
N ASP A 82 11.33 -19.41 -0.27
CA ASP A 82 10.92 -20.23 -1.41
C ASP A 82 9.52 -19.88 -1.96
N ASN A 83 8.67 -19.22 -1.16
CA ASN A 83 7.30 -18.86 -1.56
C ASN A 83 7.12 -17.36 -1.88
N PHE A 84 8.10 -16.51 -1.52
CA PHE A 84 8.00 -15.06 -1.65
C PHE A 84 7.75 -14.61 -3.09
N GLU A 85 8.56 -15.08 -4.05
CA GLU A 85 8.40 -14.69 -5.46
C GLU A 85 7.03 -15.11 -6.01
N LYS A 86 6.54 -16.30 -5.62
CA LYS A 86 5.22 -16.80 -6.00
C LYS A 86 4.12 -15.86 -5.49
N TYR A 87 4.20 -15.42 -4.24
CA TYR A 87 3.21 -14.53 -3.66
C TYR A 87 3.33 -13.09 -4.14
N LEU A 88 4.55 -12.63 -4.42
CA LEU A 88 4.79 -11.35 -5.08
C LEU A 88 4.13 -11.33 -6.45
N ASN A 89 4.41 -12.33 -7.30
CA ASN A 89 3.77 -12.45 -8.61
C ASN A 89 2.25 -12.56 -8.52
N ARG A 90 1.71 -13.29 -7.52
CA ARG A 90 0.26 -13.33 -7.27
C ARG A 90 -0.30 -11.97 -6.88
N SER A 91 0.39 -11.21 -6.03
CA SER A 91 -0.05 -9.86 -5.62
C SER A 91 0.00 -8.85 -6.76
N LEU A 92 0.70 -9.16 -7.85
CA LEU A 92 0.71 -8.40 -9.10
C LEU A 92 -0.44 -8.79 -10.03
N MET A 93 -1.25 -9.81 -9.69
CA MET A 93 -2.44 -10.17 -10.44
C MET A 93 -3.60 -9.25 -10.03
N TYR A 94 -3.87 -8.24 -10.85
CA TYR A 94 -5.00 -7.32 -10.69
C TYR A 94 -6.07 -7.54 -11.76
N PRO A 95 -7.33 -7.13 -11.50
CA PRO A 95 -8.39 -7.19 -12.51
C PRO A 95 -8.00 -6.40 -13.76
N LYS A 96 -8.20 -6.97 -14.96
CA LYS A 96 -7.95 -6.25 -16.24
C LYS A 96 -8.76 -4.95 -16.38
N LYS A 97 -9.81 -4.77 -15.57
CA LYS A 97 -10.66 -3.56 -15.55
C LYS A 97 -10.06 -2.39 -14.76
N SER A 98 -8.95 -2.59 -14.03
CA SER A 98 -8.32 -1.52 -13.26
C SER A 98 -7.76 -0.45 -14.18
N LYS A 99 -8.18 0.80 -13.97
CA LYS A 99 -7.78 1.95 -14.78
C LYS A 99 -6.32 2.32 -14.56
N ASP A 100 -5.86 2.24 -13.31
CA ASP A 100 -4.48 2.52 -12.93
C ASP A 100 -4.01 1.54 -11.86
N ILE A 101 -2.76 1.08 -12.02
CA ILE A 101 -2.10 0.19 -11.06
C ILE A 101 -0.80 0.83 -10.58
N PHE A 102 -0.64 0.87 -9.26
CA PHE A 102 0.57 1.33 -8.60
C PHE A 102 1.21 0.18 -7.83
N MET A 103 2.51 -0.01 -8.05
CA MET A 103 3.33 -0.86 -7.20
C MET A 103 4.06 0.02 -6.19
N VAL A 104 3.81 -0.19 -4.91
CA VAL A 104 4.44 0.54 -3.81
C VAL A 104 5.38 -0.40 -3.08
N LYS A 105 6.61 0.06 -2.92
CA LYS A 105 7.64 -0.60 -2.13
C LYS A 105 8.01 0.32 -0.98
N VAL A 106 7.65 -0.05 0.25
CA VAL A 106 8.04 0.65 1.46
C VAL A 106 9.36 0.07 1.94
N MET A 107 10.38 0.91 2.05
CA MET A 107 11.76 0.53 2.37
C MET A 107 12.10 0.85 3.82
N TYR A 108 11.56 1.93 4.37
CA TYR A 108 11.85 2.39 5.73
C TYR A 108 10.60 2.93 6.43
N ARG A 109 10.56 2.78 7.76
CA ARG A 109 9.61 3.44 8.66
C ARG A 109 10.38 4.19 9.76
N GLN A 110 10.72 5.44 9.48
CA GLN A 110 11.50 6.30 10.37
C GLN A 110 10.81 7.64 10.55
N ASN A 111 11.05 8.30 11.70
CA ASN A 111 10.51 9.62 12.02
C ASN A 111 8.97 9.70 11.89
N ASN A 112 8.26 8.65 12.34
CA ASN A 112 6.80 8.54 12.26
C ASN A 112 6.22 8.61 10.84
N THR A 113 6.97 8.23 9.80
CA THR A 113 6.43 8.13 8.45
C THR A 113 7.16 7.10 7.58
N TRP A 114 6.70 6.92 6.35
CA TRP A 114 7.18 5.88 5.43
C TRP A 114 8.04 6.46 4.31
N GLN A 115 9.09 5.73 3.94
CA GLN A 115 9.93 6.06 2.80
C GLN A 115 10.01 4.87 1.85
N GLY A 116 10.01 5.16 0.55
CA GLY A 116 9.91 4.10 -0.43
C GLY A 116 9.89 4.59 -1.86
N LYS A 117 9.43 3.71 -2.75
CA LYS A 117 9.18 4.05 -4.16
C LYS A 117 7.81 3.57 -4.59
N ILE A 118 7.20 4.35 -5.47
CA ILE A 118 5.97 4.03 -6.18
C ILE A 118 6.28 3.93 -7.67
N THR A 119 5.84 2.84 -8.29
CA THR A 119 5.90 2.62 -9.73
C THR A 119 4.49 2.62 -10.27
N TRP A 120 4.20 3.52 -11.20
CA TRP A 120 2.94 3.52 -11.91
C TRP A 120 3.05 2.68 -13.18
N LEU A 121 2.36 1.54 -13.23
CA LEU A 121 2.56 0.53 -14.28
C LEU A 121 2.16 1.02 -15.66
N ARG A 122 1.10 1.84 -15.76
CA ARG A 122 0.59 2.32 -17.06
C ARG A 122 1.63 3.11 -17.86
N THR A 123 2.49 3.87 -17.19
CA THR A 123 3.53 4.68 -17.84
C THR A 123 4.95 4.25 -17.50
N ASN A 124 5.09 3.16 -16.72
CA ASN A 124 6.34 2.67 -16.15
C ASN A 124 7.16 3.77 -15.42
N ARG A 125 6.46 4.75 -14.84
CA ARG A 125 7.12 5.86 -14.14
C ARG A 125 7.37 5.49 -12.69
N VAL A 126 8.63 5.60 -12.29
CA VAL A 126 9.06 5.42 -10.90
C VAL A 126 9.25 6.78 -10.23
N ARG A 127 8.75 6.91 -9.01
CA ARG A 127 8.97 8.04 -8.12
C ARG A 127 9.31 7.54 -6.72
N PHE A 128 10.19 8.25 -6.05
CA PHE A 128 10.45 8.02 -4.63
C PHE A 128 9.51 8.89 -3.81
N PHE A 129 9.14 8.40 -2.62
CA PHE A 129 8.41 9.16 -1.62
C PHE A 129 9.18 9.11 -0.30
N ARG A 130 9.09 10.20 0.45
CA ARG A 130 9.77 10.43 1.72
C ARG A 130 8.80 10.48 2.91
N SER A 131 7.49 10.46 2.64
CA SER A 131 6.43 10.34 3.65
C SER A 131 5.19 9.65 3.08
N GLU A 132 4.32 9.18 3.98
CA GLU A 132 2.99 8.66 3.63
C GLU A 132 2.11 9.70 2.92
N LEU A 133 2.24 10.99 3.30
CA LEU A 133 1.54 12.10 2.65
C LEU A 133 2.08 12.34 1.24
N GLU A 134 3.39 12.19 1.03
CA GLU A 134 3.97 12.29 -0.32
C GLU A 134 3.49 11.13 -1.19
N LEU A 135 3.44 9.90 -0.66
CA LEU A 135 2.84 8.76 -1.35
C LEU A 135 1.38 9.06 -1.74
N ALA A 136 0.58 9.55 -0.79
CA ALA A 136 -0.80 9.92 -1.03
C ALA A 136 -0.95 10.99 -2.12
N ASN A 137 -0.12 12.04 -2.06
CA ASN A 137 -0.10 13.10 -3.05
C ASN A 137 0.32 12.60 -4.44
N LEU A 138 1.26 11.66 -4.53
CA LEU A 138 1.66 11.06 -5.82
C LEU A 138 0.50 10.29 -6.47
N ILE A 139 -0.27 9.55 -5.67
CA ILE A 139 -1.46 8.84 -6.16
C ILE A 139 -2.54 9.85 -6.58
N TYR A 140 -2.86 10.83 -5.73
CA TYR A 140 -3.83 11.88 -6.04
C TYR A 140 -3.46 12.68 -7.29
N SER A 141 -2.18 13.02 -7.48
CA SER A 141 -1.72 13.77 -8.64
C SER A 141 -1.94 13.02 -9.95
N VAL A 142 -1.83 11.68 -9.94
CA VAL A 142 -2.13 10.86 -11.12
C VAL A 142 -3.65 10.82 -11.34
N ILE A 143 -4.43 10.68 -10.28
CA ILE A 143 -5.89 10.67 -10.40
C ILE A 143 -6.41 12.00 -10.96
N ASP A 144 -6.00 13.12 -10.38
CA ASP A 144 -6.40 14.47 -10.78
C ASP A 144 -6.01 14.78 -12.24
N LYS A 145 -4.86 14.27 -12.70
CA LYS A 145 -4.38 14.51 -14.06
C LYS A 145 -5.10 13.71 -15.14
N TYR A 146 -5.61 12.52 -14.81
CA TYR A 146 -6.09 11.56 -15.81
C TYR A 146 -7.57 11.16 -15.67
N HIS A 147 -8.24 11.51 -14.56
CA HIS A 147 -9.64 11.13 -14.27
C HIS A 147 -10.50 12.31 -13.80
N LYS A 148 -10.03 13.54 -13.98
CA LYS A 148 -10.80 14.76 -13.73
C LYS A 148 -11.42 15.29 -15.01
#